data_AF-A0A956IL08-F1
#
_entry.id   AF-A0A956IL08-F1
#
_cell.length_a   1.000
_cell.length_b   1.000
_cell.length_c   1.000
_cell.angle_alpha   90.00
_cell.angle_beta   90.00
_cell.angle_gamma   90.00
#
_symmetry.space_group_name_H-M   'P 1'
#
loop_
_entity.id
_entity.type
_entity.pdbx_description
1 polymer ?
#
loop_
_entity_poly.entity_id
_entity_poly.type
_entity_poly.pdbx_seq_one_letter_code
_entity_poly.pdbx_strand_id
1 'polypeptide(L)'
;GGHVDEGDYPSFFLPPKTEAGPCARDALLDDFFEALACGVAGYLKKTGAFSKLGVAVSGGRDSCLSLLIAWHAVQLLHPELSGEALRDKCGEMIATFYMPTRFSSGGTQAAAEAIASDLGASFMVVPVEDAFDREREATETMLGGGTPTPVTMQNIQARLRGQRMWNWSNSSGALFLQTGNMSEKAVGYTTMGGDLEGCLSVIANLPKTVVVALLGRLHRRFGFPGIAATLDTMAGPELAADQSGESELMPFAVLDACLYLYAGEKLAEDEVAEALPSLFPDIEPNQLATWAAKFAKLFTRSIFKWVQAPLVIHVGSLDLDRERALQLPVVQRTEWRGGGK
;
A
#
# COMPACT_ATOMS: atom_id res chain seq x y z
N GLY A 1 -30.59 52.84 12.08
CA GLY A 1 -31.18 51.57 12.57
C GLY A 1 -30.77 50.49 11.62
N GLY A 2 -29.78 49.68 12.00
CA GLY A 2 -29.41 48.49 11.24
C GLY A 2 -30.30 47.34 11.69
N HIS A 3 -31.10 46.82 10.78
CA HIS A 3 -31.76 45.53 10.95
C HIS A 3 -30.87 44.51 10.27
N VAL A 4 -30.24 43.66 11.08
CA VAL A 4 -29.52 42.49 10.62
C VAL A 4 -30.60 41.51 10.19
N ASP A 5 -30.52 41.05 8.94
CA ASP A 5 -31.37 40.00 8.40
C ASP A 5 -31.01 38.69 9.13
N GLU A 6 -31.81 38.33 10.14
CA GLU A 6 -31.75 37.03 10.84
C GLU A 6 -32.32 35.92 9.93
N GLY A 7 -31.70 35.77 8.76
CA GLY A 7 -32.03 34.75 7.78
C GLY A 7 -31.49 33.38 8.18
N ASP A 8 -32.40 32.47 8.53
CA ASP A 8 -32.22 31.02 8.70
C ASP A 8 -31.25 30.56 9.80
N TYR A 9 -31.69 30.59 11.06
CA TYR A 9 -31.27 29.60 12.05
C TYR A 9 -32.19 28.37 11.97
N PRO A 10 -31.83 27.31 11.23
CA PRO A 10 -32.59 26.06 11.31
C PRO A 10 -32.53 25.57 12.77
N SER A 11 -33.69 25.26 13.33
CA SER A 11 -33.80 24.66 14.67
C SER A 11 -32.74 23.58 14.87
N PHE A 12 -32.03 23.62 16.00
CA PHE A 12 -31.04 22.61 16.37
C PHE A 12 -31.60 21.17 16.35
N PHE A 13 -32.93 21.03 16.49
CA PHE A 13 -33.64 19.76 16.49
C PHE A 13 -34.19 19.34 15.12
N LEU A 14 -34.07 20.18 14.09
CA LEU A 14 -34.45 19.83 12.73
C LEU A 14 -33.19 19.44 11.94
N PRO A 15 -33.20 18.32 11.20
CA PRO A 15 -32.10 18.00 10.32
C PRO A 15 -31.94 19.14 9.30
N PRO A 16 -30.70 19.57 9.02
CA PRO A 16 -30.47 20.61 8.02
C PRO A 16 -31.07 20.18 6.68
N LYS A 17 -31.58 21.13 5.90
CA LYS A 17 -31.96 20.90 4.51
C LYS A 17 -30.74 20.31 3.82
N THR A 18 -30.77 19.02 3.56
CA THR A 18 -29.60 18.27 3.13
C THR A 18 -29.40 18.58 1.66
N GLU A 19 -28.44 19.44 1.33
CA GLU A 19 -27.81 19.33 0.01
C GLU A 19 -27.12 17.96 -0.03
N ALA A 20 -27.30 17.23 -1.12
CA ALA A 20 -26.70 15.91 -1.28
C ALA A 20 -25.17 16.06 -1.41
N GLY A 21 -24.49 16.13 -0.26
CA GLY A 21 -23.04 16.06 -0.18
C GLY A 21 -22.51 14.69 -0.65
N PRO A 22 -21.19 14.54 -0.82
CA PRO A 22 -20.60 13.24 -1.11
C PRO A 22 -21.03 12.23 -0.04
N CYS A 23 -21.23 10.98 -0.44
CA CYS A 23 -21.59 9.94 0.54
C CYS A 23 -20.49 9.81 1.60
N ALA A 24 -20.84 9.39 2.81
CA ALA A 24 -19.90 9.33 3.94
C ALA A 24 -18.62 8.52 3.62
N ARG A 25 -18.74 7.47 2.79
CA ARG A 25 -17.59 6.69 2.31
C ARG A 25 -16.66 7.53 1.43
N ASP A 26 -17.20 8.26 0.46
CA ASP A 26 -16.40 9.10 -0.44
C ASP A 26 -15.73 10.25 0.32
N ALA A 27 -16.42 10.84 1.31
CA ALA A 27 -15.83 11.84 2.21
C ALA A 27 -14.65 11.25 3.01
N LEU A 28 -14.82 10.07 3.61
CA LEU A 28 -13.74 9.38 4.33
C LEU A 28 -12.54 9.05 3.43
N LEU A 29 -12.79 8.63 2.19
CA LEU A 29 -11.72 8.36 1.22
C LEU A 29 -10.96 9.64 0.85
N ASP A 30 -11.66 10.77 0.68
CA ASP A 30 -11.01 12.06 0.47
C ASP A 30 -10.18 12.46 1.71
N ASP A 31 -10.71 12.29 2.93
CA ASP A 31 -9.97 12.57 4.17
C ASP A 31 -8.69 11.72 4.29
N PHE A 32 -8.74 10.43 3.93
CA PHE A 32 -7.54 9.59 3.86
C PHE A 32 -6.52 10.13 2.87
N PHE A 33 -6.94 10.55 1.68
CA PHE A 33 -6.02 11.10 0.69
C PHE A 33 -5.33 12.37 1.18
N GLU A 34 -6.10 13.31 1.74
CA GLU A 34 -5.59 14.56 2.30
C GLU A 34 -4.64 14.30 3.48
N ALA A 35 -5.03 13.43 4.42
CA ALA A 35 -4.23 13.11 5.59
C ALA A 35 -2.88 12.44 5.22
N LEU A 36 -2.90 11.50 4.28
CA LEU A 36 -1.70 10.82 3.81
C LEU A 36 -0.75 11.78 3.09
N ALA A 37 -1.28 12.64 2.21
CA ALA A 37 -0.47 13.64 1.50
C ALA A 37 0.10 14.70 2.47
N CYS A 38 -0.70 15.17 3.43
CA CYS A 38 -0.25 16.06 4.49
C CYS A 38 0.86 15.41 5.34
N GLY A 39 0.74 14.10 5.63
CA GLY A 39 1.77 13.34 6.32
C GLY A 39 3.08 13.30 5.56
N VAL A 40 3.05 12.99 4.26
CA VAL A 40 4.24 12.97 3.39
C VAL A 40 4.87 14.37 3.26
N ALA A 41 4.06 15.39 2.97
CA ALA A 41 4.52 16.78 2.85
C ALA A 41 5.15 17.28 4.17
N GLY A 42 4.48 16.99 5.28
CA GLY A 42 4.96 17.31 6.63
C GLY A 42 6.28 16.61 6.96
N TYR A 43 6.40 15.32 6.62
CA TYR A 43 7.62 14.55 6.86
C TYR A 43 8.79 15.09 6.03
N LEU A 44 8.58 15.34 4.73
CA LEU A 44 9.60 15.91 3.85
C LEU A 44 10.09 17.27 4.36
N LYS A 45 9.16 18.19 4.67
CA LYS A 45 9.48 19.55 5.10
C LYS A 45 10.13 19.62 6.48
N LYS A 46 9.61 18.87 7.46
CA LYS A 46 10.06 18.95 8.86
C LYS A 46 11.35 18.20 9.10
N THR A 47 11.57 17.09 8.40
CA THR A 47 12.82 16.31 8.53
C THR A 47 13.98 17.07 7.90
N GLY A 48 13.77 17.79 6.79
CA GLY A 48 14.78 18.64 6.15
C GLY A 48 16.01 17.91 5.59
N ALA A 49 16.05 16.58 5.69
CA ALA A 49 17.13 15.74 5.18
C ALA A 49 16.96 15.36 3.70
N PHE A 50 15.75 15.56 3.14
CA PHE A 50 15.41 15.14 1.80
C PHE A 50 14.97 16.33 0.95
N SER A 51 15.32 16.31 -0.34
CA SER A 51 15.02 17.37 -1.30
C SER A 51 13.88 17.02 -2.26
N LYS A 52 13.57 15.72 -2.40
CA LYS A 52 12.57 15.19 -3.33
C LYS A 52 12.02 13.85 -2.87
N LEU A 53 11.02 13.33 -3.58
CA LEU A 53 10.35 12.06 -3.34
C LEU A 53 10.80 11.02 -4.38
N GLY A 54 10.92 9.77 -3.95
CA GLY A 54 11.21 8.62 -4.81
C GLY A 54 10.21 7.51 -4.65
N VAL A 55 9.69 6.98 -5.76
CA VAL A 55 8.72 5.87 -5.75
C VAL A 55 9.16 4.78 -6.74
N ALA A 56 9.26 3.54 -6.28
CA ALA A 56 9.33 2.39 -7.17
C ALA A 56 7.92 2.11 -7.70
N VAL A 57 7.69 2.36 -8.99
CA VAL A 57 6.39 2.17 -9.63
C VAL A 57 6.35 0.80 -10.31
N SER A 58 5.34 0.00 -9.99
CA SER A 58 5.20 -1.36 -10.53
C SER A 58 4.08 -1.49 -11.57
N GLY A 59 3.27 -0.44 -11.76
CA GLY A 59 2.00 -0.53 -12.51
C GLY A 59 0.87 -1.19 -11.72
N GLY A 60 1.14 -1.57 -10.47
CA GLY A 60 0.15 -2.07 -9.52
C GLY A 60 -0.49 -0.95 -8.69
N ARG A 61 -1.66 -1.29 -8.15
CA ARG A 61 -2.55 -0.38 -7.39
C ARG A 61 -1.83 0.36 -6.25
N ASP A 62 -0.98 -0.32 -5.48
CA ASP A 62 -0.37 0.27 -4.28
C ASP A 62 0.67 1.35 -4.63
N SER A 63 1.50 1.09 -5.65
CA SER A 63 2.48 2.07 -6.14
C SER A 63 1.82 3.26 -6.84
N CYS A 64 0.70 3.03 -7.56
CA CYS A 64 -0.10 4.09 -8.18
C CYS A 64 -0.69 5.02 -7.12
N LEU A 65 -1.31 4.47 -6.06
CA LEU A 65 -1.83 5.28 -4.96
C LEU A 65 -0.72 6.05 -4.24
N SER A 66 0.41 5.40 -3.98
CA SER A 66 1.57 6.05 -3.34
C SER A 66 2.10 7.22 -4.16
N LEU A 67 2.12 7.09 -5.51
CA LEU A 67 2.51 8.17 -6.41
C LEU A 67 1.49 9.32 -6.42
N LEU A 68 0.19 9.03 -6.40
CA LEU A 68 -0.86 10.05 -6.28
C LEU A 68 -0.73 10.85 -4.98
N ILE A 69 -0.43 10.16 -3.88
CA ILE A 69 -0.19 10.81 -2.58
C ILE A 69 1.08 11.68 -2.63
N ALA A 70 2.15 11.21 -3.27
CA ALA A 70 3.36 12.00 -3.48
C ALA A 70 3.11 13.26 -4.31
N TRP A 71 2.32 13.14 -5.38
CA TRP A 71 1.88 14.27 -6.22
C TRP A 71 1.07 15.30 -5.43
N HIS A 72 0.12 14.85 -4.61
CA HIS A 72 -0.65 15.76 -3.76
C HIS A 72 0.20 16.38 -2.65
N ALA A 73 1.17 15.64 -2.11
CA ALA A 73 2.12 16.21 -1.15
C ALA A 73 2.94 17.37 -1.76
N VAL A 74 3.33 17.28 -3.04
CA VAL A 74 3.99 18.40 -3.75
C VAL A 74 3.07 19.60 -3.89
N GLN A 75 1.79 19.40 -4.21
CA GLN A 75 0.80 20.48 -4.25
C GLN A 75 0.63 21.18 -2.90
N LEU A 76 0.59 20.41 -1.81
CA LEU A 76 0.50 20.97 -0.45
C LEU A 76 1.75 21.75 -0.04
N LEU A 77 2.92 21.40 -0.59
CA LEU A 77 4.18 22.12 -0.37
C LEU A 77 4.28 23.39 -1.23
N HIS A 78 3.61 23.40 -2.38
CA HIS A 78 3.64 24.47 -3.38
C HIS A 78 2.22 24.91 -3.78
N PRO A 79 1.41 25.38 -2.81
CA PRO A 79 0.01 25.76 -3.07
C PRO A 79 -0.13 26.95 -4.03
N GLU A 80 0.95 27.71 -4.25
CA GLU A 80 1.01 28.81 -5.20
C GLU A 80 1.13 28.36 -6.67
N LEU A 81 1.49 27.11 -6.93
CA LEU A 81 1.71 26.59 -8.27
C LEU A 81 0.46 25.89 -8.81
N SER A 82 0.22 26.05 -10.11
CA SER A 82 -0.85 25.37 -10.84
C SER A 82 -0.48 25.18 -12.31
N GLY A 83 -1.24 24.35 -13.02
CA GLY A 83 -1.03 24.09 -14.45
C GLY A 83 0.38 23.54 -14.74
N GLU A 84 1.02 24.07 -15.79
CA GLU A 84 2.34 23.58 -16.22
C GLU A 84 3.43 23.81 -15.16
N ALA A 85 3.38 24.92 -14.43
CA ALA A 85 4.38 25.21 -13.40
C ALA A 85 4.34 24.18 -12.25
N LEU A 86 3.15 23.68 -11.90
CA LEU A 86 3.02 22.57 -10.95
C LEU A 86 3.53 21.27 -11.55
N ARG A 87 3.24 20.98 -12.83
CA ARG A 87 3.75 19.77 -13.50
C ARG A 87 5.27 19.76 -13.55
N ASP A 88 5.90 20.87 -13.94
CA ASP A 88 7.35 21.03 -13.91
C ASP A 88 7.90 20.78 -12.51
N LYS A 89 7.21 21.31 -11.48
CA LYS A 89 7.62 21.09 -10.10
C LYS A 89 7.50 19.62 -9.66
N CYS A 90 6.45 18.92 -10.09
CA CYS A 90 6.33 17.49 -9.89
C CYS A 90 7.46 16.71 -10.58
N GLY A 91 7.90 17.13 -11.77
CA GLY A 91 9.02 16.51 -12.49
C GLY A 91 10.35 16.66 -11.76
N GLU A 92 10.58 17.80 -11.10
CA GLU A 92 11.76 18.03 -10.26
C GLU A 92 11.71 17.24 -8.94
N MET A 93 10.53 17.21 -8.29
CA MET A 93 10.36 16.70 -6.94
C MET A 93 9.97 15.23 -6.86
N ILE A 94 9.55 14.60 -7.95
CA ILE A 94 9.08 13.22 -7.93
C ILE A 94 9.85 12.42 -8.98
N ALA A 95 10.63 11.45 -8.48
CA ALA A 95 11.30 10.47 -9.32
C ALA A 95 10.65 9.10 -9.19
N THR A 96 10.30 8.53 -10.34
CA THR A 96 9.71 7.19 -10.42
C THR A 96 10.59 6.24 -11.22
N PHE A 97 10.70 5.01 -10.72
CA PHE A 97 11.50 3.96 -11.36
C PHE A 97 10.66 2.72 -11.59
N TYR A 98 10.53 2.31 -12.84
CA TYR A 98 9.98 1.01 -13.22
C TYR A 98 11.14 0.03 -13.42
N MET A 99 11.12 -1.09 -12.70
CA MET A 99 12.27 -2.01 -12.60
C MET A 99 11.90 -3.42 -13.08
N PRO A 100 11.81 -3.64 -14.40
CA PRO A 100 11.29 -4.88 -14.94
C PRO A 100 12.27 -6.06 -14.86
N THR A 101 11.70 -7.25 -14.98
CA THR A 101 12.39 -8.52 -15.30
C THR A 101 11.66 -9.20 -16.45
N ARG A 102 12.12 -10.39 -16.86
CA ARG A 102 11.44 -11.26 -17.84
C ARG A 102 9.98 -11.61 -17.52
N PHE A 103 9.53 -11.41 -16.27
CA PHE A 103 8.15 -11.69 -15.84
C PHE A 103 7.24 -10.45 -15.94
N SER A 104 7.80 -9.27 -16.20
CA SER A 104 7.04 -8.03 -16.27
C SER A 104 6.22 -7.94 -17.56
N SER A 105 4.95 -7.54 -17.44
CA SER A 105 4.08 -7.38 -18.60
C SER A 105 4.18 -5.97 -19.20
N GLY A 106 3.95 -5.85 -20.52
CA GLY A 106 3.86 -4.53 -21.17
C GLY A 106 2.72 -3.66 -20.61
N GLY A 107 1.66 -4.30 -20.09
CA GLY A 107 0.51 -3.62 -19.49
C GLY A 107 0.87 -2.88 -18.20
N THR A 108 1.63 -3.50 -17.30
CA THR A 108 2.04 -2.85 -16.04
C THR A 108 3.02 -1.72 -16.30
N GLN A 109 3.95 -1.87 -17.25
CA GLN A 109 4.83 -0.78 -17.65
C GLN A 109 4.04 0.41 -18.20
N ALA A 110 3.12 0.17 -19.14
CA ALA A 110 2.31 1.23 -19.74
C ALA A 110 1.44 1.96 -18.70
N ALA A 111 0.86 1.23 -17.75
CA ALA A 111 0.10 1.82 -16.66
C ALA A 111 0.98 2.71 -15.75
N ALA A 112 2.19 2.25 -15.42
CA ALA A 112 3.15 3.01 -14.61
C ALA A 112 3.63 4.29 -15.32
N GLU A 113 3.91 4.21 -16.62
CA GLU A 113 4.31 5.36 -17.43
C GLU A 113 3.17 6.36 -17.58
N ALA A 114 1.94 5.89 -17.84
CA ALA A 114 0.77 6.72 -17.99
C ALA A 114 0.50 7.55 -16.72
N ILE A 115 0.49 6.92 -15.54
CA ILE A 115 0.25 7.66 -14.29
C ILE A 115 1.39 8.63 -13.95
N ALA A 116 2.65 8.29 -14.25
CA ALA A 116 3.76 9.23 -14.06
C ALA A 116 3.61 10.47 -14.96
N SER A 117 3.22 10.25 -16.23
CA SER A 117 3.00 11.32 -17.20
C SER A 117 1.82 12.23 -16.84
N ASP A 118 0.69 11.63 -16.41
CA ASP A 118 -0.51 12.35 -15.94
C ASP A 118 -0.16 13.35 -14.82
N LEU A 119 0.72 12.93 -13.91
CA LEU A 119 1.12 13.69 -12.72
C LEU A 119 2.33 14.61 -12.96
N GLY A 120 2.95 14.57 -14.15
CA GLY A 120 4.18 15.30 -14.45
C GLY A 120 5.42 14.78 -13.71
N ALA A 121 5.37 13.58 -13.13
CA ALA A 121 6.52 12.99 -12.45
C ALA A 121 7.56 12.45 -13.45
N SER A 122 8.83 12.46 -13.06
CA SER A 122 9.86 11.83 -13.90
C SER A 122 9.71 10.30 -13.88
N PHE A 123 9.93 9.66 -15.02
CA PHE A 123 9.78 8.21 -15.20
C PHE A 123 11.03 7.62 -15.85
N MET A 124 11.57 6.56 -15.26
CA MET A 124 12.74 5.86 -15.80
C MET A 124 12.57 4.35 -15.70
N VAL A 125 12.93 3.65 -16.78
CA VAL A 125 12.97 2.18 -16.81
C VAL A 125 14.39 1.72 -16.49
N VAL A 126 14.55 0.93 -15.43
CA VAL A 126 15.85 0.41 -14.97
C VAL A 126 15.74 -1.09 -14.69
N PRO A 127 15.92 -1.97 -15.69
CA PRO A 127 15.74 -3.42 -15.55
C PRO A 127 16.66 -4.05 -14.49
N VAL A 128 16.15 -5.01 -13.70
CA VAL A 128 16.93 -5.73 -12.66
C VAL A 128 17.47 -7.08 -13.12
N GLU A 129 17.26 -7.44 -14.39
CA GLU A 129 17.56 -8.76 -14.96
C GLU A 129 19.03 -9.19 -14.75
N ASP A 130 19.99 -8.37 -15.19
CA ASP A 130 21.43 -8.71 -15.07
C ASP A 130 21.86 -8.85 -13.60
N ALA A 131 21.31 -8.01 -12.73
CA ALA A 131 21.59 -8.07 -11.29
C ALA A 131 20.98 -9.32 -10.66
N PHE A 132 19.79 -9.71 -11.10
CA PHE A 132 19.13 -10.93 -10.67
C PHE A 132 19.93 -12.18 -11.07
N ASP A 133 20.41 -12.25 -12.31
CA ASP A 133 21.19 -13.40 -12.77
C ASP A 133 22.49 -13.57 -11.96
N ARG A 134 23.18 -12.45 -11.67
CA ARG A 134 24.38 -12.45 -10.82
C ARG A 134 24.09 -12.86 -9.38
N GLU A 135 23.01 -12.35 -8.79
CA GLU A 135 22.65 -12.67 -7.41
C GLU A 135 22.16 -14.12 -7.27
N ARG A 136 21.49 -14.65 -8.30
CA ARG A 136 21.11 -16.06 -8.39
C ARG A 136 22.36 -16.95 -8.41
N GLU A 137 23.34 -16.65 -9.26
CA GLU A 137 24.60 -17.42 -9.34
C GLU A 137 25.40 -17.37 -8.02
N ALA A 138 25.45 -16.21 -7.38
CA ALA A 138 26.05 -16.09 -6.05
C ALA A 138 25.31 -16.96 -5.02
N THR A 139 23.99 -16.98 -5.05
CA THR A 139 23.17 -17.83 -4.19
C THR A 139 23.42 -19.32 -4.47
N GLU A 140 23.50 -19.75 -5.72
CA GLU A 140 23.84 -21.13 -6.12
C GLU A 140 25.20 -21.55 -5.57
N THR A 141 26.19 -20.66 -5.65
CA THR A 141 27.53 -20.88 -5.07
C THR A 141 27.45 -21.08 -3.56
N MET A 142 26.69 -20.24 -2.85
CA MET A 142 26.49 -20.37 -1.40
C MET A 142 25.75 -21.65 -1.00
N LEU A 143 24.92 -22.18 -1.91
CA LEU A 143 24.22 -23.46 -1.74
C LEU A 143 25.08 -24.67 -2.14
N GLY A 144 26.36 -24.49 -2.50
CA GLY A 144 27.23 -25.58 -2.93
C GLY A 144 26.86 -26.15 -4.30
N GLY A 145 26.34 -25.31 -5.21
CA GLY A 145 25.85 -25.70 -6.54
C GLY A 145 24.38 -26.11 -6.58
N GLY A 146 23.64 -25.98 -5.46
CA GLY A 146 22.20 -26.22 -5.41
C GLY A 146 21.38 -25.09 -6.02
N THR A 147 20.21 -25.41 -6.57
CA THR A 147 19.29 -24.43 -7.17
C THR A 147 18.49 -23.68 -6.10
N PRO A 148 18.39 -22.34 -6.16
CA PRO A 148 17.54 -21.56 -5.27
C PRO A 148 16.06 -21.95 -5.44
N THR A 149 15.32 -21.96 -4.33
CA THR A 149 13.88 -22.23 -4.37
C THR A 149 13.11 -21.13 -5.14
N PRO A 150 11.88 -21.41 -5.63
CA PRO A 150 11.07 -20.39 -6.31
C PRO A 150 10.87 -19.11 -5.48
N VAL A 151 10.58 -19.24 -4.18
CA VAL A 151 10.43 -18.08 -3.29
C VAL A 151 11.75 -17.32 -3.12
N THR A 152 12.90 -18.02 -3.11
CA THR A 152 14.21 -17.36 -3.09
C THR A 152 14.41 -16.51 -4.32
N MET A 153 14.09 -17.03 -5.52
CA MET A 153 14.23 -16.28 -6.78
C MET A 153 13.30 -15.07 -6.83
N GLN A 154 12.06 -15.18 -6.37
CA GLN A 154 11.14 -14.03 -6.26
C GLN A 154 11.70 -12.97 -5.28
N ASN A 155 12.18 -13.41 -4.11
CA ASN A 155 12.74 -12.51 -3.10
C ASN A 155 14.01 -11.79 -3.57
N ILE A 156 14.88 -12.43 -4.35
CA ILE A 156 16.07 -11.77 -4.94
C ILE A 156 15.63 -10.55 -5.76
N GLN A 157 14.62 -10.70 -6.62
CA GLN A 157 14.13 -9.60 -7.45
C GLN A 157 13.58 -8.45 -6.59
N ALA A 158 12.81 -8.74 -5.54
CA ALA A 158 12.30 -7.71 -4.63
C ALA A 158 13.43 -6.97 -3.87
N ARG A 159 14.44 -7.69 -3.39
CA ARG A 159 15.61 -7.11 -2.69
C ARG A 159 16.42 -6.20 -3.59
N LEU A 160 16.69 -6.62 -4.83
CA LEU A 160 17.44 -5.81 -5.78
C LEU A 160 16.74 -4.48 -6.09
N ARG A 161 15.40 -4.47 -6.14
CA ARG A 161 14.61 -3.23 -6.32
C ARG A 161 14.74 -2.29 -5.12
N GLY A 162 14.59 -2.82 -3.90
CA GLY A 162 14.79 -2.05 -2.67
C GLY A 162 16.21 -1.47 -2.58
N GLN A 163 17.22 -2.30 -2.83
CA GLN A 163 18.63 -1.89 -2.85
C GLN A 163 18.91 -0.77 -3.85
N ARG A 164 18.35 -0.84 -5.07
CA ARG A 164 18.51 0.23 -6.07
C ARG A 164 17.89 1.55 -5.62
N MET A 165 16.70 1.49 -5.03
CA MET A 165 16.04 2.68 -4.48
C MET A 165 16.84 3.31 -3.35
N TRP A 166 17.42 2.51 -2.44
CA TRP A 166 18.32 3.01 -1.41
C TRP A 166 19.61 3.61 -1.96
N ASN A 167 20.27 2.91 -2.89
CA ASN A 167 21.48 3.42 -3.55
C ASN A 167 21.21 4.78 -4.22
N TRP A 168 20.08 4.90 -4.92
CA TRP A 168 19.67 6.15 -5.54
C TRP A 168 19.30 7.23 -4.52
N SER A 169 18.55 6.88 -3.46
CA SER A 169 18.16 7.80 -2.38
C SER A 169 19.38 8.44 -1.71
N ASN A 170 20.42 7.64 -1.42
CA ASN A 170 21.65 8.09 -0.77
C ASN A 170 22.37 9.22 -1.52
N SER A 171 22.43 9.15 -2.86
CA SER A 171 23.10 10.17 -3.67
C SER A 171 22.18 11.31 -4.10
N SER A 172 20.88 11.04 -4.20
CA SER A 172 19.90 12.01 -4.69
C SER A 172 19.25 12.85 -3.59
N GLY A 173 19.43 12.47 -2.32
CA GLY A 173 18.76 13.10 -1.18
C GLY A 173 17.25 12.91 -1.22
N ALA A 174 16.76 11.83 -1.82
CA ALA A 174 15.33 11.60 -1.98
C ALA A 174 14.71 10.77 -0.85
N LEU A 175 13.53 11.15 -0.41
CA LEU A 175 12.69 10.35 0.47
C LEU A 175 12.11 9.17 -0.32
N PHE A 176 12.66 7.97 -0.11
CA PHE A 176 12.16 6.75 -0.73
C PHE A 176 10.86 6.32 -0.03
N LEU A 177 9.74 6.41 -0.75
CA LEU A 177 8.42 6.01 -0.26
C LEU A 177 8.19 4.52 -0.48
N GLN A 178 7.86 3.83 0.61
CA GLN A 178 7.48 2.42 0.60
C GLN A 178 5.98 2.30 0.28
N THR A 179 5.64 1.38 -0.61
CA THR A 179 4.32 1.33 -1.28
C THR A 179 3.42 0.21 -0.79
N GLY A 180 3.84 -0.63 0.16
CA GLY A 180 3.06 -1.77 0.62
C GLY A 180 1.87 -1.38 1.49
N ASN A 181 0.78 -2.13 1.36
CA ASN A 181 -0.46 -1.89 2.10
C ASN A 181 -0.52 -2.69 3.42
N MET A 182 -1.54 -2.39 4.21
CA MET A 182 -1.74 -3.01 5.52
C MET A 182 -2.07 -4.49 5.43
N SER A 183 -2.80 -4.94 4.40
CA SER A 183 -3.22 -6.33 4.23
C SER A 183 -2.03 -7.25 3.97
N GLU A 184 -1.14 -6.84 3.07
CA GLU A 184 0.09 -7.56 2.76
C GLU A 184 1.04 -7.57 3.96
N LYS A 185 1.19 -6.42 4.64
CA LYS A 185 1.93 -6.33 5.89
C LYS A 185 1.37 -7.32 6.91
N ALA A 186 0.05 -7.31 7.15
CA ALA A 186 -0.64 -8.11 8.16
C ALA A 186 -0.41 -9.61 8.03
N VAL A 187 -0.26 -10.14 6.82
CA VAL A 187 -0.02 -11.58 6.61
C VAL A 187 1.43 -11.88 6.22
N GLY A 188 2.30 -10.87 6.23
CA GLY A 188 3.70 -10.99 5.87
C GLY A 188 3.91 -11.35 4.41
N TYR A 189 3.01 -10.93 3.52
CA TYR A 189 3.14 -11.05 2.07
C TYR A 189 4.08 -9.97 1.52
N THR A 190 5.29 -9.95 2.09
CA THR A 190 6.33 -8.96 1.80
C THR A 190 7.70 -9.61 1.88
N THR A 191 8.65 -9.08 1.13
CA THR A 191 10.05 -9.52 1.16
C THR A 191 10.83 -8.74 2.20
N MET A 192 11.40 -9.46 3.16
CA MET A 192 12.40 -8.90 4.06
C MET A 192 13.62 -8.45 3.28
N GLY A 193 13.98 -7.18 3.43
CA GLY A 193 15.06 -6.56 2.66
C GLY A 193 14.66 -6.10 1.26
N GLY A 194 13.35 -6.11 0.93
CA GLY A 194 12.84 -5.81 -0.42
C GLY A 194 11.73 -4.78 -0.42
N ASP A 195 10.52 -5.18 -0.83
CA ASP A 195 9.34 -4.32 -0.98
C ASP A 195 8.83 -3.73 0.35
N LEU A 196 9.27 -4.27 1.49
CA LEU A 196 9.00 -3.69 2.81
C LEU A 196 9.94 -2.52 3.17
N GLU A 197 10.99 -2.27 2.38
CA GLU A 197 11.96 -1.21 2.67
C GLU A 197 11.57 0.15 2.11
N GLY A 198 11.99 1.19 2.82
CA GLY A 198 11.90 2.59 2.41
C GLY A 198 12.13 3.51 3.60
N CYS A 199 12.08 4.82 3.38
CA CYS A 199 12.17 5.82 4.45
C CYS A 199 10.83 5.98 5.19
N LEU A 200 9.71 5.89 4.46
CA LEU A 200 8.37 6.14 4.97
C LEU A 200 7.36 5.23 4.26
N SER A 201 6.58 4.47 5.02
CA SER A 201 5.47 3.66 4.51
C SER A 201 4.23 4.53 4.38
N VAL A 202 3.82 4.79 3.13
CA VAL A 202 2.74 5.75 2.87
C VAL A 202 1.38 5.13 3.14
N ILE A 203 1.16 3.90 2.67
CA ILE A 203 -0.17 3.26 2.69
C ILE A 203 -0.22 1.98 3.53
N ALA A 204 0.80 1.73 4.36
CA ALA A 204 0.86 0.54 5.22
C ALA A 204 -0.19 0.52 6.35
N ASN A 205 -0.99 1.58 6.50
CA ASN A 205 -2.15 1.64 7.39
C ASN A 205 -3.50 1.55 6.63
N LEU A 206 -3.48 1.36 5.31
CA LEU A 206 -4.67 1.14 4.50
C LEU A 206 -4.80 -0.34 4.11
N PRO A 207 -5.94 -0.99 4.38
CA PRO A 207 -6.25 -2.31 3.82
C PRO A 207 -6.38 -2.26 2.29
N LYS A 208 -6.15 -3.39 1.61
CA LYS A 208 -6.16 -3.50 0.14
C LYS A 208 -7.49 -3.06 -0.45
N THR A 209 -8.60 -3.45 0.17
CA THR A 209 -9.94 -3.04 -0.29
C THR A 209 -10.15 -1.53 -0.19
N VAL A 210 -9.53 -0.86 0.78
CA VAL A 210 -9.53 0.60 0.91
C VAL A 210 -8.64 1.24 -0.15
N VAL A 211 -7.46 0.68 -0.44
CA VAL A 211 -6.58 1.13 -1.54
C VAL A 211 -7.33 1.12 -2.88
N VAL A 212 -8.02 0.02 -3.19
CA VAL A 212 -8.82 -0.12 -4.42
C VAL A 212 -9.97 0.90 -4.45
N ALA A 213 -10.70 1.05 -3.34
CA ALA A 213 -11.80 2.00 -3.25
C ALA A 213 -11.32 3.46 -3.41
N LEU A 214 -10.17 3.78 -2.81
CA LEU A 214 -9.55 5.10 -2.89
C LEU A 214 -9.12 5.41 -4.33
N LEU A 215 -8.45 4.50 -5.02
CA LEU A 215 -8.13 4.67 -6.44
C LEU A 215 -9.39 4.90 -7.30
N GLY A 216 -10.46 4.16 -7.04
CA GLY A 216 -11.74 4.37 -7.72
C GLY A 216 -12.33 5.76 -7.45
N ARG A 217 -12.23 6.27 -6.21
CA ARG A 217 -12.63 7.63 -5.85
C ARG A 217 -11.77 8.68 -6.57
N LEU A 218 -10.44 8.51 -6.56
CA LEU A 218 -9.50 9.44 -7.19
C LEU A 218 -9.64 9.44 -8.71
N HIS A 219 -9.93 8.29 -9.34
CA HIS A 219 -10.25 8.22 -10.76
C HIS A 219 -11.49 9.06 -11.11
N ARG A 220 -12.58 8.95 -10.32
CA ARG A 220 -13.78 9.78 -10.54
C ARG A 220 -13.52 11.27 -10.29
N ARG A 221 -12.65 11.60 -9.34
CA ARG A 221 -12.33 12.98 -8.95
C ARG A 221 -11.41 13.69 -9.95
N PHE A 222 -10.39 12.99 -10.47
CA PHE A 222 -9.34 13.60 -11.29
C PHE A 222 -9.36 13.17 -12.76
N GLY A 223 -9.91 12.00 -13.09
CA GLY A 223 -10.03 11.52 -14.46
C GLY A 223 -8.70 11.09 -15.12
N PHE A 224 -7.66 10.82 -14.33
CA PHE A 224 -6.34 10.42 -14.86
C PHE A 224 -6.38 9.04 -15.54
N PRO A 225 -6.05 8.94 -16.84
CA PRO A 225 -6.03 7.67 -17.58
C PRO A 225 -5.12 6.59 -16.96
N GLY A 226 -4.00 6.98 -16.35
CA GLY A 226 -3.08 6.06 -15.69
C GLY A 226 -3.70 5.31 -14.50
N ILE A 227 -4.70 5.91 -13.82
CA ILE A 227 -5.44 5.20 -12.76
C ILE A 227 -6.32 4.12 -13.38
N ALA A 228 -7.03 4.42 -14.46
CA ALA A 228 -7.86 3.44 -15.17
C ALA A 228 -7.00 2.27 -15.68
N ALA A 229 -5.88 2.57 -16.35
CA ALA A 229 -4.93 1.56 -16.81
C ALA A 229 -4.42 0.67 -15.67
N THR A 230 -4.14 1.25 -14.49
CA THR A 230 -3.73 0.50 -13.30
C THR A 230 -4.85 -0.37 -12.72
N LEU A 231 -6.10 0.08 -12.76
CA LEU A 231 -7.24 -0.70 -12.26
C LEU A 231 -7.54 -1.92 -13.15
N ASP A 232 -7.24 -1.82 -14.45
CA ASP A 232 -7.40 -2.88 -15.43
C ASP A 232 -6.27 -3.94 -15.41
N THR A 233 -5.15 -3.68 -14.72
CA THR A 233 -4.10 -4.68 -14.54
C THR A 233 -4.50 -5.77 -13.53
N MET A 234 -3.91 -6.96 -13.70
CA MET A 234 -4.09 -8.06 -12.75
C MET A 234 -3.53 -7.69 -11.37
N ALA A 235 -4.23 -8.06 -10.31
CA ALA A 235 -3.77 -7.83 -8.94
C ALA A 235 -2.65 -8.81 -8.56
N GLY A 236 -1.45 -8.31 -8.29
CA GLY A 236 -0.38 -9.11 -7.69
C GLY A 236 1.02 -8.68 -8.13
N PRO A 237 2.06 -9.25 -7.50
CA PRO A 237 3.43 -9.07 -7.93
C PRO A 237 3.72 -9.89 -9.21
N GLU A 238 4.49 -9.31 -10.14
CA GLU A 238 4.96 -9.99 -11.37
C GLU A 238 6.37 -10.56 -11.15
N LEU A 239 6.54 -11.48 -10.18
CA LEU A 239 7.84 -12.08 -9.85
C LEU A 239 8.01 -13.51 -10.39
N ALA A 240 6.94 -14.12 -10.86
CA ALA A 240 6.89 -15.42 -11.52
C ALA A 240 5.70 -15.47 -12.50
N ALA A 241 5.67 -16.50 -13.36
CA ALA A 241 4.55 -16.72 -14.27
C ALA A 241 3.23 -16.99 -13.49
N ASP A 242 2.14 -16.40 -13.96
CA ASP A 242 0.76 -16.60 -13.46
C ASP A 242 0.56 -16.33 -11.94
N GLN A 243 1.32 -15.40 -11.37
CA GLN A 243 1.23 -15.04 -9.96
C GLN A 243 -0.01 -14.19 -9.64
N SER A 244 -0.85 -14.65 -8.72
CA SER A 244 -2.00 -13.90 -8.18
C SER A 244 -1.96 -13.87 -6.66
N GLY A 245 -1.93 -12.68 -6.06
CA GLY A 245 -1.87 -12.52 -4.60
C GLY A 245 -3.10 -13.12 -3.89
N GLU A 246 -4.27 -13.05 -4.52
CA GLU A 246 -5.50 -13.65 -3.96
C GLU A 246 -5.45 -15.17 -3.97
N SER A 247 -4.78 -15.77 -4.97
CA SER A 247 -4.60 -17.22 -5.04
C SER A 247 -3.62 -17.75 -3.98
N GLU A 248 -2.56 -16.99 -3.69
CA GLU A 248 -1.55 -17.35 -2.69
C GLU A 248 -2.02 -17.10 -1.26
N LEU A 249 -2.86 -16.08 -1.04
CA LEU A 249 -3.41 -15.69 0.25
C LEU A 249 -4.85 -16.18 0.42
N MET A 250 -5.80 -15.34 0.03
CA MET A 250 -7.25 -15.50 0.01
C MET A 250 -7.80 -14.26 -0.70
N PRO A 251 -9.09 -14.21 -1.10
CA PRO A 251 -9.69 -13.01 -1.65
C PRO A 251 -9.46 -11.81 -0.72
N PHE A 252 -9.07 -10.65 -1.25
CA PHE A 252 -8.69 -9.52 -0.40
C PHE A 252 -9.84 -9.02 0.48
N ALA A 253 -11.08 -9.15 0.04
CA ALA A 253 -12.25 -8.85 0.86
C ALA A 253 -12.34 -9.74 2.11
N VAL A 254 -12.05 -11.04 1.97
CA VAL A 254 -12.02 -11.98 3.10
C VAL A 254 -10.81 -11.70 3.98
N LEU A 255 -9.63 -11.42 3.40
CA LEU A 255 -8.43 -11.08 4.15
C LEU A 255 -8.66 -9.84 5.02
N ASP A 256 -9.21 -8.77 4.46
CA ASP A 256 -9.45 -7.52 5.18
C ASP A 256 -10.54 -7.69 6.25
N ALA A 257 -11.55 -8.53 6.00
CA ALA A 257 -12.54 -8.89 7.02
C ALA A 257 -11.89 -9.66 8.18
N CYS A 258 -11.02 -10.65 7.89
CA CYS A 258 -10.25 -11.35 8.90
C CYS A 258 -9.34 -10.37 9.68
N LEU A 259 -8.67 -9.43 9.00
CA LEU A 259 -7.85 -8.41 9.63
C LEU A 259 -8.66 -7.56 10.61
N TYR A 260 -9.82 -7.07 10.18
CA TYR A 260 -10.70 -6.28 11.03
C TYR A 260 -11.20 -7.08 12.24
N LEU A 261 -11.73 -8.28 12.03
CA LEU A 261 -12.31 -9.09 13.10
C LEU A 261 -11.24 -9.61 14.08
N TYR A 262 -10.13 -10.14 13.57
CA TYR A 262 -9.07 -10.74 14.39
C TYR A 262 -8.21 -9.69 15.09
N ALA A 263 -7.77 -8.64 14.38
CA ALA A 263 -6.84 -7.66 14.94
C ALA A 263 -7.53 -6.40 15.50
N GLY A 264 -8.62 -5.95 14.87
CA GLY A 264 -9.41 -4.80 15.32
C GLY A 264 -10.35 -5.15 16.46
N GLU A 265 -11.27 -6.10 16.20
CA GLU A 265 -12.30 -6.53 17.18
C GLU A 265 -11.77 -7.58 18.17
N LYS A 266 -10.55 -8.08 17.97
CA LYS A 266 -9.84 -9.02 18.87
C LYS A 266 -10.55 -10.37 19.03
N LEU A 267 -11.26 -10.81 18.01
CA LEU A 267 -11.88 -12.12 17.98
C LEU A 267 -10.82 -13.23 17.83
N ALA A 268 -11.07 -14.37 18.47
CA ALA A 268 -10.28 -15.59 18.29
C ALA A 268 -10.52 -16.21 16.90
N GLU A 269 -9.63 -17.13 16.50
CA GLU A 269 -9.67 -17.78 15.17
C GLU A 269 -11.03 -18.45 14.86
N ASP A 270 -11.62 -19.11 15.86
CA ASP A 270 -12.92 -19.78 15.79
C ASP A 270 -14.09 -18.78 15.75
N GLU A 271 -14.03 -17.70 16.53
CA GLU A 271 -15.02 -16.62 16.50
C GLU A 271 -15.03 -15.89 15.13
N VAL A 272 -13.85 -15.67 14.53
CA VAL A 272 -13.76 -15.14 13.15
C VAL A 272 -14.41 -16.10 12.16
N ALA A 273 -14.14 -17.41 12.29
CA ALA A 273 -14.73 -18.42 11.42
C ALA A 273 -16.27 -18.47 11.54
N GLU A 274 -16.82 -18.24 12.73
CA GLU A 274 -18.27 -18.16 12.97
C GLU A 274 -18.89 -16.88 12.39
N ALA A 275 -18.16 -15.76 12.42
CA ALA A 275 -18.66 -14.46 11.94
C ALA A 275 -18.65 -14.33 10.41
N LEU A 276 -17.64 -14.87 9.72
CA LEU A 276 -17.43 -14.70 8.27
C LEU A 276 -18.64 -15.09 7.39
N PRO A 277 -19.40 -16.18 7.65
CA PRO A 277 -20.57 -16.53 6.85
C PRO A 277 -21.64 -15.44 6.77
N SER A 278 -21.76 -14.58 7.79
CA SER A 278 -22.70 -13.45 7.77
C SER A 278 -22.25 -12.33 6.84
N LEU A 279 -20.95 -12.21 6.58
CA LEU A 279 -20.37 -11.21 5.69
C LEU A 279 -20.26 -11.72 4.24
N PHE A 280 -20.11 -13.04 4.06
CA PHE A 280 -19.90 -13.68 2.77
C PHE A 280 -20.86 -14.88 2.61
N PRO A 281 -22.18 -14.65 2.51
CA PRO A 281 -23.18 -15.72 2.49
C PRO A 281 -23.07 -16.64 1.25
N ASP A 282 -22.45 -16.15 0.18
CA ASP A 282 -22.26 -16.89 -1.07
C ASP A 282 -21.02 -17.81 -1.06
N ILE A 283 -20.24 -17.82 0.04
CA ILE A 283 -19.04 -18.65 0.18
C ILE A 283 -19.29 -19.74 1.20
N GLU A 284 -18.93 -20.98 0.84
CA GLU A 284 -19.05 -22.15 1.72
C GLU A 284 -18.40 -21.91 3.10
N PRO A 285 -19.11 -22.12 4.22
CA PRO A 285 -18.59 -21.85 5.56
C PRO A 285 -17.28 -22.57 5.89
N ASN A 286 -17.10 -23.80 5.39
CA ASN A 286 -15.86 -24.56 5.58
C ASN A 286 -14.64 -23.89 4.92
N GLN A 287 -14.85 -23.22 3.78
CA GLN A 287 -13.80 -22.48 3.10
C GLN A 287 -13.45 -21.19 3.86
N LEU A 288 -14.45 -20.48 4.38
CA LEU A 288 -14.26 -19.31 5.23
C LEU A 288 -13.48 -19.66 6.52
N ALA A 289 -13.83 -20.76 7.19
CA ALA A 289 -13.10 -21.26 8.35
C ALA A 289 -11.64 -21.60 8.01
N THR A 290 -11.40 -22.21 6.84
CA THR A 290 -10.05 -22.49 6.35
C THR A 290 -9.24 -21.20 6.15
N TRP A 291 -9.86 -20.15 5.62
CA TRP A 291 -9.20 -18.85 5.45
C TRP A 291 -8.99 -18.10 6.76
N ALA A 292 -9.91 -18.18 7.72
CA ALA A 292 -9.72 -17.64 9.07
C ALA A 292 -8.48 -18.26 9.75
N ALA A 293 -8.37 -19.60 9.71
CA ALA A 293 -7.23 -20.32 10.24
C ALA A 293 -5.91 -19.96 9.53
N LYS A 294 -5.96 -19.84 8.19
CA LYS A 294 -4.82 -19.40 7.38
C LYS A 294 -4.40 -17.97 7.75
N PHE A 295 -5.34 -17.05 7.89
CA PHE A 295 -5.10 -15.66 8.26
C PHE A 295 -4.41 -15.57 9.62
N ALA A 296 -5.00 -16.16 10.67
CA ALA A 296 -4.42 -16.14 12.02
C ALA A 296 -2.99 -16.70 12.02
N LYS A 297 -2.73 -17.74 11.20
CA LYS A 297 -1.39 -18.36 11.10
C LYS A 297 -0.38 -17.44 10.46
N LEU A 298 -0.74 -16.82 9.34
CA LEU A 298 0.13 -15.89 8.63
C LEU A 298 0.36 -14.63 9.47
N PHE A 299 -0.71 -14.10 10.07
CA PHE A 299 -0.67 -12.92 10.92
C PHE A 299 0.33 -13.08 12.07
N THR A 300 0.17 -14.08 12.92
CA THR A 300 1.10 -14.32 14.03
C THR A 300 2.53 -14.59 13.56
N ARG A 301 2.71 -15.33 12.45
CA ARG A 301 4.05 -15.64 11.93
C ARG A 301 4.72 -14.44 11.26
N SER A 302 3.98 -13.40 10.90
CA SER A 302 4.49 -12.24 10.19
C SER A 302 4.90 -11.07 11.09
N ILE A 303 4.63 -11.15 12.40
CA ILE A 303 4.94 -10.07 13.36
C ILE A 303 6.43 -9.66 13.28
N PHE A 304 7.35 -10.62 13.11
CA PHE A 304 8.78 -10.31 12.97
C PHE A 304 9.10 -9.44 11.74
N LYS A 305 8.26 -9.48 10.69
CA LYS A 305 8.39 -8.60 9.53
C LYS A 305 7.87 -7.20 9.84
N TRP A 306 6.74 -7.07 10.55
CA TRP A 306 6.14 -5.77 10.86
C TRP A 306 7.08 -4.86 11.63
N VAL A 307 7.81 -5.43 12.59
CA VAL A 307 8.73 -4.69 13.47
C VAL A 307 9.98 -4.19 12.73
N GLN A 308 10.16 -4.57 11.47
CA GLN A 308 11.25 -4.12 10.60
C GLN A 308 10.75 -3.17 9.49
N ALA A 309 9.44 -2.90 9.43
CA ALA A 309 8.87 -1.96 8.46
C ALA A 309 9.20 -0.51 8.82
N PRO A 310 9.34 0.41 7.84
CA PRO A 310 9.57 1.81 8.12
C PRO A 310 8.35 2.47 8.73
N LEU A 311 8.56 3.67 9.28
CA LEU A 311 7.52 4.49 9.91
C LEU A 311 6.28 4.57 9.00
N VAL A 312 5.10 4.43 9.60
CA VAL A 312 3.81 4.44 8.90
C VAL A 312 3.03 5.72 9.21
N ILE A 313 2.32 6.28 8.23
CA ILE A 313 1.31 7.31 8.46
C ILE A 313 0.02 6.65 8.93
N HIS A 314 -0.47 7.04 10.11
CA HIS A 314 -1.67 6.47 10.71
C HIS A 314 -2.92 7.29 10.34
N VAL A 315 -3.93 6.64 9.75
CA VAL A 315 -5.18 7.27 9.30
C VAL A 315 -6.44 6.45 9.63
N GLY A 316 -6.30 5.15 9.89
CA GLY A 316 -7.41 4.25 10.23
C GLY A 316 -7.58 4.01 11.74
N SER A 317 -8.53 3.16 12.12
CA SER A 317 -8.76 2.78 13.52
C SER A 317 -7.81 1.71 14.04
N LEU A 318 -7.26 0.88 13.15
CA LEU A 318 -6.30 -0.18 13.48
C LEU A 318 -4.91 0.21 12.98
N ASP A 319 -3.89 -0.02 13.80
CA ASP A 319 -2.48 0.16 13.42
C ASP A 319 -1.65 -1.07 13.81
N LEU A 320 -0.82 -1.53 12.87
CA LEU A 320 0.11 -2.65 13.06
C LEU A 320 1.52 -2.16 13.46
N ASP A 321 1.67 -0.86 13.68
CA ASP A 321 2.89 -0.30 14.24
C ASP A 321 3.04 -0.69 15.71
N ARG A 322 4.16 -1.34 16.01
CA ARG A 322 4.51 -1.82 17.35
C ARG A 322 4.60 -0.68 18.35
N GLU A 323 5.04 0.50 17.94
CA GLU A 323 5.30 1.61 18.87
C GLU A 323 4.01 2.30 19.33
N ARG A 324 2.89 2.10 18.63
CA ARG A 324 1.66 2.87 18.84
C ARG A 324 0.47 2.06 19.32
N ALA A 325 0.11 0.99 18.61
CA ALA A 325 -1.19 0.35 18.81
C ALA A 325 -1.07 -1.13 19.16
N LEU A 326 -0.79 -1.98 18.17
CA LEU A 326 -0.87 -3.43 18.36
C LEU A 326 0.46 -4.02 18.82
N GLN A 327 0.66 -4.03 20.14
CA GLN A 327 1.84 -4.63 20.78
C GLN A 327 1.67 -6.14 20.98
N LEU A 328 2.01 -6.91 19.93
CA LEU A 328 2.06 -8.37 20.02
C LEU A 328 3.50 -8.86 20.17
N PRO A 329 3.75 -9.89 21.02
CA PRO A 329 5.07 -10.49 21.10
C PRO A 329 5.50 -11.05 19.73
N VAL A 330 6.73 -10.76 19.32
CA VAL A 330 7.32 -11.30 18.08
C VAL A 330 7.50 -12.81 18.19
N VAL A 331 7.90 -13.29 19.37
CA VAL A 331 8.12 -14.71 19.66
C VAL A 331 6.93 -15.20 20.47
N GLN A 332 6.06 -15.97 19.82
CA GLN A 332 4.93 -16.63 20.45
C GLN A 332 4.98 -18.12 20.13
N ARG A 333 4.73 -18.95 21.14
CA ARG A 333 4.35 -20.34 20.87
C ARG A 333 2.89 -20.37 20.47
N THR A 334 2.53 -21.23 19.53
CA THR A 334 1.16 -21.40 19.02
C THR A 334 0.20 -22.06 20.03
N GLU A 335 0.55 -22.10 21.32
CA GLU A 335 -0.21 -22.72 22.41
C GLU A 335 -1.60 -22.08 22.61
N TRP A 336 -1.78 -20.84 22.15
CA TRP A 336 -3.06 -20.11 22.17
C TRP A 336 -4.03 -20.54 21.06
N ARG A 337 -3.62 -21.39 20.13
CA ARG A 337 -4.53 -22.02 19.17
C ARG A 337 -5.27 -23.13 19.89
N GLY A 338 -6.52 -22.89 20.28
CA GLY A 338 -7.40 -23.91 20.82
C GLY A 338 -7.43 -25.14 19.91
N GLY A 339 -6.86 -26.24 20.40
CA GLY A 339 -6.67 -27.45 19.61
C GLY A 339 -5.63 -28.36 20.24
N GLY A 340 -5.98 -28.97 21.37
CA GLY A 340 -5.20 -30.06 21.93
C GLY A 340 -5.18 -31.26 20.98
N LYS A 341 -4.04 -31.50 20.34
CA LYS A 341 -3.30 -32.78 20.24
C LYS A 341 -2.07 -32.59 19.37
#